data_AF-A0A9E9LV34-F1
#
_entry.id   AF-A0A9E9LV34-F1
#
_cell.length_a   1.000
_cell.length_b   1.000
_cell.length_c   1.000
_cell.angle_alpha   90.00
_cell.angle_beta   90.00
_cell.angle_gamma   90.00
#
_symmetry.space_group_name_H-M   'P 1'
#
loop_
_entity.id
_entity.type
_entity.pdbx_description
1 polymer ?
#
loop_
_entity_poly.entity_id
_entity_poly.type
_entity_poly.pdbx_seq_one_letter_code
_entity_poly.pdbx_strand_id
1 'polypeptide(L)'
;MALTILIDADSYEKDDMLIFEHEVYYWAMYPEIEAMLKTTGRYIDLYGSMRMQAQEFVHLRKLIADVRTRIRSNPATWEQFIGRQLKPVEKDLYEPVSKNAFSSFLERFDALIDKAEYQGNGLLFDGD
;
A
#
# COMPACT_ATOMS: atom_id res chain seq x y z
N MET A 1 -35.82 -6.59 -33.93
CA MET A 1 -35.13 -5.76 -32.93
C MET A 1 -34.07 -6.62 -32.27
N ALA A 2 -32.80 -6.33 -32.51
CA ALA A 2 -31.69 -6.88 -31.75
C ALA A 2 -30.82 -5.67 -31.35
N LEU A 3 -30.87 -5.31 -30.07
CA LEU A 3 -30.00 -4.31 -29.50
C LEU A 3 -28.70 -5.03 -29.16
N THR A 4 -27.74 -5.01 -30.08
CA THR A 4 -26.38 -5.48 -29.81
C THR A 4 -25.69 -4.38 -29.01
N ILE A 5 -25.62 -4.55 -27.69
CA ILE A 5 -24.72 -3.75 -26.86
C ILE A 5 -23.34 -4.42 -26.99
N LEU A 6 -22.56 -3.93 -27.94
CA LEU A 6 -21.10 -4.08 -27.89
C LEU A 6 -20.65 -3.23 -26.71
N ILE A 7 -20.46 -3.87 -25.55
CA ILE A 7 -19.74 -3.26 -24.44
C ILE A 7 -18.29 -3.22 -24.93
N ASP A 8 -17.83 -2.02 -25.30
CA ASP A 8 -16.47 -1.75 -25.70
C ASP A 8 -15.48 -2.43 -24.77
N ALA A 9 -14.54 -3.16 -25.36
CA ALA A 9 -13.43 -3.84 -24.70
C ALA A 9 -12.34 -2.84 -24.26
N ASP A 10 -12.75 -1.73 -23.64
CA ASP A 10 -11.90 -0.65 -23.13
C ASP A 10 -12.39 -0.14 -21.77
N SER A 11 -13.06 -0.98 -20.98
CA SER A 11 -13.31 -0.69 -19.56
C SER A 11 -12.02 -0.90 -18.75
N TYR A 12 -10.99 -0.10 -19.03
CA TYR A 12 -10.01 0.21 -17.99
C TYR A 12 -10.79 0.97 -16.92
N GLU A 13 -11.25 0.25 -15.90
CA GLU A 13 -11.67 0.88 -14.65
C GLU A 13 -10.56 1.85 -14.26
N LYS A 14 -10.90 3.13 -14.08
CA LYS A 14 -9.94 4.18 -13.73
C LYS A 14 -9.55 4.00 -12.28
N ASP A 15 -8.84 2.93 -11.98
CA ASP A 15 -8.35 2.69 -10.64
C ASP A 15 -7.38 3.80 -10.26
N ASP A 16 -7.55 4.32 -9.05
CA ASP A 16 -6.51 5.15 -8.45
C ASP A 16 -5.33 4.24 -8.12
N MET A 17 -4.11 4.75 -8.30
CA MET A 17 -2.90 3.95 -8.15
C MET A 17 -2.06 4.43 -6.98
N LEU A 18 -1.59 3.48 -6.16
CA LEU A 18 -0.59 3.70 -5.13
C LEU A 18 0.70 2.98 -5.51
N ILE A 19 1.79 3.75 -5.58
CA ILE A 19 3.16 3.25 -5.78
C ILE A 19 3.97 3.54 -4.52
N PHE A 20 4.76 2.57 -4.08
CA PHE A 20 5.73 2.78 -3.01
C PHE A 20 6.99 3.45 -3.58
N GLU A 21 6.96 4.79 -3.71
CA GLU A 21 8.11 5.60 -4.20
C GLU A 21 9.43 5.26 -3.48
N HIS A 22 9.33 4.85 -2.22
CA HIS A 22 10.45 4.37 -1.41
C HIS A 22 10.10 3.00 -0.83
N GLU A 23 10.85 1.96 -1.19
CA GLU A 23 10.66 0.59 -0.69
C GLU A 23 10.68 0.52 0.85
N VAL A 24 11.46 1.38 1.50
CA VAL A 24 11.51 1.43 2.97
C VAL A 24 10.15 1.73 3.60
N TYR A 25 9.23 2.41 2.90
CA TYR A 25 7.87 2.64 3.39
C TYR A 25 7.03 1.37 3.36
N TYR A 26 7.21 0.52 2.35
CA TYR A 26 6.61 -0.81 2.35
C TYR A 26 7.08 -1.63 3.55
N TRP A 27 8.39 -1.70 3.77
CA TRP A 27 8.97 -2.41 4.91
C TRP A 27 8.55 -1.81 6.26
N ALA A 28 8.39 -0.50 6.33
CA ALA A 28 7.85 0.18 7.49
C ALA A 28 6.37 -0.15 7.75
N MET A 29 5.62 -0.64 6.77
CA MET A 29 4.20 -1.05 6.91
C MET A 29 4.01 -2.57 6.96
N TYR A 30 5.07 -3.34 6.67
CA TYR A 30 5.02 -4.78 6.50
C TYR A 30 4.31 -5.54 7.64
N PRO A 31 4.51 -5.22 8.94
CA PRO A 31 3.79 -5.89 10.02
C PRO A 31 2.27 -5.79 9.90
N GLU A 32 1.73 -4.63 9.51
CA GLU A 32 0.30 -4.44 9.31
C GLU A 32 -0.19 -4.99 7.96
N ILE A 33 0.66 -5.02 6.94
CA ILE A 33 0.37 -5.74 5.67
C ILE A 33 0.20 -7.24 5.96
N GLU A 34 1.10 -7.85 6.73
CA GLU A 34 0.96 -9.26 7.15
C GLU A 34 -0.31 -9.50 7.99
N ALA A 35 -0.62 -8.59 8.91
CA ALA A 35 -1.82 -8.70 9.74
C ALA A 35 -3.10 -8.62 8.88
N MET A 36 -3.12 -7.72 7.90
CA MET A 36 -4.19 -7.63 6.92
C MET A 36 -4.31 -8.92 6.11
N LEU A 37 -3.21 -9.44 5.55
CA LEU A 37 -3.20 -10.72 4.81
C LEU A 37 -3.81 -11.85 5.63
N LYS A 38 -3.42 -12.00 6.89
CA LYS A 38 -3.96 -13.04 7.78
C LYS A 38 -5.46 -12.89 8.02
N THR A 39 -5.99 -11.68 7.91
CA THR A 39 -7.41 -11.37 8.17
C THR A 39 -8.28 -11.45 6.92
N THR A 40 -7.76 -11.01 5.77
CA THR A 40 -8.55 -10.79 4.55
C THR A 40 -8.15 -11.69 3.39
N GLY A 41 -7.00 -12.36 3.48
CA GLY A 41 -6.39 -13.08 2.37
C GLY A 41 -5.78 -12.16 1.30
N ARG A 42 -5.80 -10.84 1.50
CA ARG A 42 -5.29 -9.85 0.56
C ARG A 42 -3.86 -9.46 0.91
N TYR A 43 -2.95 -9.59 -0.05
CA TYR A 43 -1.53 -9.25 0.12
C TYR A 43 -1.17 -8.04 -0.75
N ILE A 44 -0.55 -7.04 -0.13
CA ILE A 44 0.11 -5.95 -0.86
C ILE A 44 1.53 -6.45 -1.13
N ASP A 45 1.84 -6.71 -2.40
CA ASP A 45 3.17 -7.12 -2.84
C ASP A 45 3.96 -5.89 -3.28
N LEU A 46 5.23 -5.83 -2.92
CA LEU A 46 6.12 -4.76 -3.35
C LEU A 46 6.47 -4.85 -4.84
N TYR A 47 6.42 -6.05 -5.43
CA TYR A 47 6.83 -6.29 -6.83
C TYR A 47 5.70 -6.85 -7.70
N GLY A 48 4.47 -6.76 -7.21
CA GLY A 48 3.30 -7.30 -7.87
C GLY A 48 2.14 -6.33 -7.81
N SER A 49 1.22 -6.47 -8.75
CA SER A 49 0.02 -5.64 -8.78
C SER A 49 -1.11 -6.28 -7.99
N MET A 50 -1.79 -5.49 -7.19
CA MET A 50 -2.92 -5.95 -6.40
C MET A 50 -4.01 -4.88 -6.36
N ARG A 51 -5.26 -5.29 -6.58
CA ARG A 51 -6.39 -4.37 -6.57
C ARG A 51 -7.30 -4.62 -5.38
N MET A 52 -7.71 -3.53 -4.73
CA MET A 52 -8.75 -3.50 -3.72
C MET A 52 -9.98 -2.77 -4.22
N GLN A 53 -11.15 -3.36 -3.99
CA GLN A 53 -12.44 -2.75 -4.31
C GLN A 53 -12.92 -1.86 -3.16
N ALA A 54 -13.85 -0.94 -3.43
CA ALA A 54 -14.34 0.02 -2.45
C ALA A 54 -14.83 -0.62 -1.13
N GLN A 55 -15.51 -1.77 -1.21
CA GLN A 55 -15.96 -2.52 -0.04
C GLN A 55 -14.83 -3.03 0.87
N GLU A 56 -13.61 -3.12 0.35
CA GLU A 56 -12.42 -3.61 1.06
C GLU A 56 -11.61 -2.47 1.69
N PHE A 57 -11.94 -1.20 1.41
CA PHE A 57 -11.19 -0.03 1.91
C PHE A 57 -11.22 0.14 3.42
N VAL A 58 -12.21 -0.44 4.10
CA VAL A 58 -12.22 -0.53 5.57
C VAL A 58 -10.94 -1.21 6.11
N HIS A 59 -10.39 -2.18 5.38
CA HIS A 59 -9.15 -2.87 5.76
C HIS A 59 -7.92 -1.99 5.56
N LEU A 60 -7.90 -1.20 4.47
CA LEU A 60 -6.82 -0.26 4.20
C LEU A 60 -6.77 0.88 5.23
N ARG A 61 -7.93 1.45 5.57
CA ARG A 61 -8.02 2.48 6.62
C ARG A 61 -7.57 1.94 7.97
N LYS A 62 -7.95 0.71 8.30
CA LYS A 62 -7.47 0.03 9.51
C LYS A 62 -5.95 -0.14 9.47
N LEU A 63 -5.40 -0.63 8.35
CA LEU A 63 -3.95 -0.77 8.17
C LEU A 63 -3.23 0.56 8.41
N ILE A 64 -3.69 1.66 7.78
CA ILE A 64 -3.09 3.00 7.97
C ILE A 64 -3.18 3.44 9.44
N ALA A 65 -4.33 3.25 10.10
CA ALA A 65 -4.52 3.63 11.49
C ALA A 65 -3.60 2.84 12.45
N ASP A 66 -3.45 1.54 12.21
CA ASP A 66 -2.58 0.66 12.99
C ASP A 66 -1.10 1.07 12.80
N VAL A 67 -0.67 1.35 11.55
CA VAL A 67 0.67 1.88 11.25
C VAL A 67 0.91 3.20 11.97
N ARG A 68 -0.01 4.18 11.84
CA ARG A 68 0.08 5.49 12.52
C ARG A 68 0.25 5.34 14.03
N THR A 69 -0.48 4.40 14.62
CA THR A 69 -0.39 4.11 16.06
C THR A 69 0.98 3.55 16.43
N ARG A 70 1.49 2.57 15.68
CA ARG A 70 2.79 1.95 15.94
C ARG A 70 3.95 2.94 15.80
N ILE A 71 3.99 3.74 14.75
CA ILE A 71 5.11 4.67 14.52
C ILE A 71 5.09 5.89 15.45
N ARG A 72 4.00 6.13 16.19
CA ARG A 72 3.86 7.32 17.04
C ARG A 72 5.00 7.43 18.05
N SER A 73 5.41 6.30 18.64
CA SER A 73 6.49 6.21 19.63
C SER A 73 7.90 6.22 19.04
N ASN A 74 8.06 6.13 17.72
CA ASN A 74 9.39 6.12 17.11
C ASN A 74 10.09 7.49 17.30
N PRO A 75 11.42 7.57 17.18
CA PRO A 75 12.11 8.86 17.05
C PRO A 75 11.72 9.59 15.75
N ALA A 76 12.17 10.84 15.60
CA ALA A 76 11.92 11.64 14.39
C ALA A 76 12.47 10.98 13.11
N THR A 77 13.57 10.24 13.26
CA THR A 77 14.13 9.36 12.24
C THR A 77 14.49 8.03 12.90
N TRP A 78 14.18 6.90 12.26
CA TRP A 78 14.60 5.56 12.71
C TRP A 78 15.15 4.74 11.56
N GLU A 79 15.96 3.74 11.88
CA GLU A 79 16.46 2.75 10.93
C GLU A 79 15.42 1.63 10.76
N GLN A 80 14.92 1.46 9.53
CA GLN A 80 13.99 0.40 9.18
C GLN A 80 14.75 -0.74 8.53
N PHE A 81 14.59 -1.96 9.06
CA PHE A 81 15.11 -3.16 8.43
C PHE A 81 14.39 -3.40 7.10
N ILE A 82 15.15 -3.55 6.01
CA ILE A 82 14.64 -3.76 4.66
C ILE A 82 15.01 -5.13 4.07
N GLY A 83 15.71 -5.96 4.84
CA GLY A 83 16.10 -7.30 4.42
C GLY A 83 17.53 -7.64 4.78
N ARG A 84 17.99 -8.80 4.29
CA ARG A 84 19.33 -9.31 4.55
C ARG A 84 20.07 -9.55 3.25
N GLN A 85 21.25 -8.95 3.13
CA GLN A 85 22.20 -9.30 2.08
C GLN A 85 22.88 -10.61 2.49
N LEU A 86 22.84 -11.64 1.63
CA LEU A 86 23.48 -12.94 1.91
C LEU A 86 24.88 -13.07 1.30
N LYS A 87 25.20 -12.28 0.27
CA LYS A 87 26.49 -12.30 -0.44
C LYS A 87 26.88 -10.88 -0.86
N PRO A 88 28.18 -10.54 -0.96
CA PRO A 88 29.33 -11.39 -0.65
C PRO A 88 29.57 -11.62 0.85
N VAL A 89 29.05 -10.74 1.71
CA VAL A 89 29.09 -10.87 3.17
C VAL A 89 27.67 -10.74 3.70
N GLU A 90 27.31 -11.61 4.64
CA GLU A 90 26.02 -11.57 5.31
C GLU A 90 25.90 -10.31 6.17
N LYS A 91 24.90 -9.48 5.90
CA LYS A 91 24.58 -8.32 6.73
C LYS A 91 23.10 -7.96 6.63
N ASP A 92 22.56 -7.50 7.74
CA ASP A 92 21.24 -6.89 7.77
C ASP A 92 21.31 -5.50 7.11
N LEU A 93 20.32 -5.18 6.30
CA LEU A 93 20.19 -3.91 5.59
C LEU A 93 19.14 -3.06 6.29
N TYR A 94 19.49 -1.78 6.45
CA TYR A 94 18.63 -0.79 7.07
C TYR A 94 18.60 0.47 6.22
N GLU A 95 17.46 1.13 6.21
CA GLU A 95 17.30 2.45 5.61
C GLU A 95 16.64 3.44 6.59
N PRO A 96 17.06 4.71 6.57
CA PRO A 96 16.49 5.72 7.46
C PRO A 96 15.09 6.11 6.98
N VAL A 97 14.14 6.12 7.92
CA VAL A 97 12.78 6.63 7.69
C VAL A 97 12.58 7.91 8.47
N SER A 98 12.25 8.99 7.76
CA SER A 98 11.77 10.22 8.39
C SER A 98 10.30 10.06 8.79
N LYS A 99 9.99 10.25 10.08
CA LYS A 99 8.62 10.21 10.59
C LYS A 99 7.71 11.18 9.85
N ASN A 100 8.17 12.39 9.57
CA ASN A 100 7.35 13.39 8.90
C ASN A 100 7.04 12.98 7.45
N ALA A 101 8.06 12.55 6.70
CA ALA A 101 7.87 12.13 5.31
C ALA A 101 6.97 10.88 5.22
N PHE A 102 7.17 9.92 6.12
CA PHE A 102 6.34 8.72 6.18
C PHE A 102 4.89 9.03 6.59
N SER A 103 4.68 9.93 7.56
CA SER A 103 3.33 10.40 7.90
C SER A 103 2.64 11.08 6.71
N SER A 104 3.36 11.93 5.96
CA SER A 104 2.80 12.54 4.74
C SER A 104 2.48 11.50 3.67
N PHE A 105 3.28 10.44 3.53
CA PHE A 105 2.94 9.31 2.69
C PHE A 105 1.63 8.63 3.14
N LEU A 106 1.46 8.37 4.43
CA LEU A 106 0.21 7.78 4.97
C LEU A 106 -1.01 8.70 4.79
N GLU A 107 -0.84 10.01 4.86
CA GLU A 107 -1.90 10.99 4.55
C GLU A 107 -2.29 10.95 3.07
N ARG A 108 -1.31 10.90 2.16
CA ARG A 108 -1.56 10.75 0.71
C ARG A 108 -2.28 9.42 0.40
N PHE A 109 -1.89 8.34 1.07
CA PHE A 109 -2.53 7.04 0.92
C PHE A 109 -4.00 7.10 1.39
N ASP A 110 -4.27 7.67 2.56
CA ASP A 110 -5.64 7.87 3.07
C ASP A 110 -6.50 8.68 2.08
N ALA A 111 -5.94 9.77 1.54
CA ALA A 111 -6.62 10.61 0.55
C ALA A 111 -6.90 9.89 -0.78
N LEU A 112 -6.02 8.98 -1.20
CA LEU A 112 -6.25 8.14 -2.38
C LEU A 112 -7.40 7.15 -2.16
N ILE A 113 -7.52 6.58 -0.97
CA ILE A 113 -8.65 5.71 -0.61
C ILE A 113 -9.96 6.51 -0.68
N ASP A 114 -9.99 7.70 -0.08
CA ASP A 114 -11.19 8.55 -0.10
C ASP A 114 -11.59 8.95 -1.53
N LYS A 115 -10.60 9.26 -2.36
CA LYS A 115 -10.82 9.58 -3.79
C LYS A 115 -11.37 8.38 -4.55
N ALA A 116 -10.76 7.21 -4.42
CA ALA A 116 -11.21 5.99 -5.08
C ALA A 116 -12.63 5.63 -4.66
N GLU A 117 -12.94 5.75 -3.36
CA GLU A 117 -14.26 5.45 -2.82
C GLU A 117 -15.32 6.40 -3.35
N TYR A 118 -15.03 7.70 -3.36
CA TYR A 118 -15.94 8.72 -3.89
C TYR A 118 -16.25 8.51 -5.37
N GLN A 119 -15.26 8.03 -6.14
CA GLN A 119 -15.41 7.77 -7.57
C GLN A 119 -16.03 6.39 -7.87
N GLY A 120 -16.17 5.52 -6.87
CA GLY A 120 -16.61 4.13 -7.05
C GLY A 120 -15.58 3.25 -7.76
N ASN A 121 -14.31 3.64 -7.75
CA ASN A 121 -13.21 2.92 -8.39
C ASN A 121 -12.48 2.02 -7.39
N GLY A 122 -11.68 1.08 -7.89
CA GLY A 122 -10.73 0.36 -7.06
C GLY A 122 -9.48 1.18 -6.77
N LEU A 123 -8.69 0.70 -5.82
CA LEU A 123 -7.31 1.14 -5.63
C LEU A 123 -6.37 0.04 -6.11
N LEU A 124 -5.52 0.36 -7.07
CA LEU A 124 -4.45 -0.49 -7.57
C LEU A 124 -3.15 -0.19 -6.82
N PHE A 125 -2.58 -1.20 -6.17
CA PHE A 125 -1.20 -1.21 -5.73
C PHE A 125 -0.37 -1.73 -6.87
N ASP A 126 0.63 -0.95 -7.30
CA ASP A 126 1.56 -1.38 -8.34
C ASP A 126 2.99 -1.38 -7.81
N GLY A 127 3.66 -2.51 -8.03
CA GLY A 127 4.98 -2.81 -7.50
C GLY A 127 6.13 -2.45 -8.44
N ASP A 128 5.85 -2.17 -9.72
CA ASP A 128 6.84 -1.76 -10.72
C ASP A 128 6.19 -1.01 -11.90
#